data_AF-A0AAJ1J753-F1
#
_entry.id   AF-A0AAJ1J753-F1
#
_cell.length_a   1.000
_cell.length_b   1.000
_cell.length_c   1.000
_cell.angle_alpha   90.00
_cell.angle_beta   90.00
_cell.angle_gamma   90.00
#
_symmetry.space_group_name_H-M   'P 1'
#
loop_
_entity.id
_entity.type
_entity.pdbx_description
1 polymer ?
#
loop_
_entity_poly.entity_id
_entity_poly.type
_entity_poly.pdbx_seq_one_letter_code
_entity_poly.pdbx_strand_id
1 'polypeptide(L)'
;MERTRYVVTYLGDYPCGHRHPLSISMMARDAADAFTKAQETLSFTDDRLTSTNHTFFSVMPEDFNKNTLASLGACSNAEVKS
;
A
#
# COMPACT_ATOMS: atom_id res chain seq x y z
N MET A 1 -8.73 2.41 -21.38
CA MET A 1 -8.70 1.96 -19.98
C MET A 1 -8.37 3.16 -19.11
N GLU A 2 -9.28 3.49 -18.19
CA GLU A 2 -9.08 4.55 -17.22
C GLU A 2 -7.95 4.16 -16.25
N ARG A 3 -7.12 5.13 -15.85
CA ARG A 3 -6.03 4.90 -14.89
C ARG A 3 -6.50 5.41 -13.53
N THR A 4 -6.47 4.54 -12.53
CA THR A 4 -6.82 4.90 -11.14
C THR A 4 -5.55 5.06 -10.34
N ARG A 5 -5.58 5.90 -9.31
CA ARG A 5 -4.47 6.01 -8.37
C ARG A 5 -4.55 4.89 -7.34
N TYR A 6 -3.44 4.20 -7.14
CA TYR A 6 -3.28 3.14 -6.16
C TYR A 6 -2.19 3.50 -5.16
N VAL A 7 -2.35 3.00 -3.95
CA VAL A 7 -1.33 2.98 -2.91
C VAL A 7 -0.91 1.53 -2.69
N VAL A 8 0.38 1.26 -2.92
CA VAL A 8 1.00 -0.03 -2.63
C VAL A 8 1.82 0.11 -1.36
N THR A 9 1.54 -0.72 -0.36
CA THR A 9 2.23 -0.69 0.94
C THR A 9 3.07 -1.93 1.11
N TYR A 10 4.32 -1.71 1.51
CA TYR A 10 5.26 -2.72 1.95
C TYR A 10 5.60 -2.49 3.42
N LEU A 11 6.02 -3.53 4.12
CA LEU A 11 6.67 -3.42 5.41
C LEU A 11 8.16 -3.64 5.21
N GLY A 12 9.00 -2.71 5.65
CA GLY A 12 10.45 -2.81 5.56
C GLY A 12 11.11 -2.50 6.89
N ASP A 13 12.34 -2.97 7.04
CA ASP A 13 13.17 -2.69 8.20
C ASP A 13 13.85 -1.34 8.01
N TYR A 14 13.77 -0.45 9.00
CA TYR A 14 14.39 0.87 8.94
C TYR A 14 15.58 0.97 9.92
N PRO A 15 16.49 1.95 9.73
CA PRO A 15 17.66 2.14 10.60
C PRO A 15 17.34 2.39 12.08
N CYS A 16 16.10 2.76 12.41
CA CYS A 16 15.62 2.88 13.79
C CYS A 16 15.47 1.53 14.52
N GLY A 17 15.69 0.40 13.84
CA GLY A 17 15.56 -0.94 14.41
C GLY A 17 14.12 -1.46 14.46
N HIS A 18 13.17 -0.72 13.89
CA HIS A 18 11.76 -1.10 13.81
C HIS A 18 11.32 -1.26 12.37
N ARG A 19 10.27 -2.07 12.19
CA ARG A 19 9.64 -2.33 10.91
C ARG A 19 8.53 -1.31 10.68
N HIS A 20 8.60 -0.56 9.58
CA HIS A 20 7.65 0.51 9.27
C HIS A 20 7.00 0.30 7.89
N PRO A 21 5.77 0.81 7.70
CA PRO A 21 5.15 0.84 6.40
C PRO A 21 5.89 1.79 5.45
N LEU A 22 6.09 1.34 4.22
CA LEU A 22 6.52 2.11 3.08
C LEU A 22 5.37 2.10 2.06
N SER A 23 4.76 3.26 1.84
CA SER A 23 3.64 3.41 0.90
C SER A 23 4.08 4.15 -0.35
N ILE A 24 3.83 3.54 -1.51
CA ILE A 24 4.17 4.08 -2.84
C ILE A 24 2.86 4.36 -3.56
N SER A 25 2.63 5.63 -3.92
CA SER A 25 1.42 6.05 -4.64
C SER A 25 1.70 6.16 -6.13
N MET A 26 0.85 5.59 -6.97
CA MET A 26 1.06 5.58 -8.42
C MET A 26 -0.23 5.45 -9.23
N MET A 27 -0.16 5.82 -10.51
CA MET A 27 -1.24 5.58 -11.47
C MET A 27 -1.09 4.21 -12.12
N ALA A 28 -2.14 3.38 -12.03
CA ALA A 28 -2.17 2.05 -12.60
C ALA A 28 -3.51 1.73 -13.26
N ARG A 29 -3.51 0.72 -14.12
CA ARG A 29 -4.74 0.22 -14.76
C ARG A 29 -5.59 -0.59 -13.80
N ASP A 30 -4.93 -1.39 -12.96
CA ASP A 30 -5.53 -2.25 -11.96
C ASP A 30 -4.52 -2.52 -10.83
N ALA A 31 -4.93 -3.32 -9.84
CA ALA A 31 -4.11 -3.65 -8.68
C ALA A 31 -2.85 -4.46 -9.04
N ALA A 32 -2.89 -5.30 -10.08
CA ALA A 32 -1.74 -6.08 -10.50
C ALA A 32 -0.70 -5.19 -11.21
N ASP A 33 -1.16 -4.29 -12.09
CA ASP A 33 -0.34 -3.27 -12.74
C ASP A 33 0.32 -2.34 -11.70
N ALA A 34 -0.40 -1.97 -10.63
CA ALA A 34 0.14 -1.19 -9.52
C ALA A 34 1.23 -1.97 -8.75
N PHE A 35 0.97 -3.23 -8.43
CA PHE A 35 1.93 -4.08 -7.73
C PHE A 35 3.23 -4.25 -8.53
N THR A 36 3.14 -4.58 -9.82
CA THR A 36 4.33 -4.75 -10.68
C THR A 36 5.16 -3.47 -10.75
N LYS A 37 4.52 -2.32 -10.98
CA LYS A 37 5.21 -1.02 -11.00
C LYS A 37 5.86 -0.67 -9.66
N ALA A 38 5.23 -1.04 -8.55
CA ALA A 38 5.80 -0.83 -7.22
C ALA A 38 7.03 -1.71 -6.99
N GLN A 39 6.99 -2.98 -7.42
CA GLN A 39 8.16 -3.86 -7.37
C GLN A 39 9.31 -3.33 -8.23
N GLU A 40 9.03 -2.84 -9.43
CA GLU A 40 10.03 -2.18 -10.28
C GLU A 40 10.63 -0.97 -9.55
N THR A 41 9.80 -0.11 -8.96
CA THR A 41 10.23 1.07 -8.20
C THR A 41 11.12 0.71 -7.01
N LEU A 42 10.87 -0.42 -6.34
CA LEU A 42 11.72 -0.92 -5.26
C LEU A 42 13.02 -1.56 -5.77
N SER A 43 12.97 -2.20 -6.93
CA SER A 43 14.11 -2.93 -7.52
C SER A 43 15.14 -1.98 -8.14
N PHE A 44 14.68 -0.85 -8.70
CA PHE A 44 15.54 0.28 -8.96
C PHE A 44 15.81 0.95 -7.62
N THR A 45 16.91 0.56 -6.96
CA THR A 45 17.40 1.19 -5.73
C THR A 45 17.43 2.71 -5.92
N ASP A 46 16.39 3.38 -5.45
CA ASP A 46 16.46 4.80 -5.15
C ASP A 46 17.37 4.90 -3.92
N ASP A 47 18.55 5.49 -4.08
CA ASP A 47 19.54 5.64 -2.99
C ASP A 47 18.99 6.42 -1.78
N ARG A 48 17.81 7.03 -1.92
CA ARG A 48 17.07 7.70 -0.83
C ARG A 48 16.26 6.74 0.03
N LEU A 49 16.06 5.50 -0.42
CA LEU A 49 15.23 4.50 0.23
C LEU A 49 16.07 3.75 1.26
N THR A 50 15.99 4.21 2.52
CA THR A 50 16.80 3.71 3.63
C THR A 50 16.30 2.40 4.24
N SER A 51 15.16 1.88 3.77
CA SER A 51 14.56 0.65 4.28
C SER A 51 14.99 -0.57 3.48
N THR A 52 15.03 -1.73 4.14
CA THR A 52 15.41 -3.02 3.54
C THR A 52 14.39 -4.11 3.87
N ASN A 53 14.55 -5.33 3.33
CA ASN A 53 13.70 -6.50 3.63
C ASN A 53 12.19 -6.24 3.43
N HIS A 54 11.84 -5.59 2.32
CA HIS A 54 10.47 -5.23 2.01
C HIS A 54 9.60 -6.48 1.80
N THR A 55 8.48 -6.56 2.52
CA THR A 55 7.44 -7.56 2.29
C THR A 55 6.15 -6.86 1.92
N PHE A 56 5.52 -7.33 0.86
CA PHE A 56 4.25 -6.80 0.39
C PHE A 56 3.19 -6.93 1.49
N PHE A 57 2.45 -5.84 1.74
CA PHE A 57 1.37 -5.80 2.72
C PHE A 57 0.01 -5.59 2.05
N SER A 58 -0.12 -4.57 1.20
CA SER A 58 -1.40 -4.27 0.54
C SER A 58 -1.24 -3.50 -0.77
N VAL A 59 -2.28 -3.60 -1.61
CA VAL A 59 -2.51 -2.72 -2.77
C VAL A 59 -3.98 -2.30 -2.74
N MET A 60 -4.23 -1.00 -2.74
CA MET A 60 -5.58 -0.45 -2.68
C MET A 60 -5.70 0.79 -3.57
N PRO A 61 -6.87 1.04 -4.19
CA PRO A 61 -7.15 2.36 -4.77
C PRO A 61 -6.99 3.44 -3.69
N GLU A 62 -6.42 4.60 -4.03
CA GLU A 62 -6.24 5.71 -3.07
C GLU A 62 -7.58 6.19 -2.50
N ASP A 63 -8.63 6.17 -3.33
CA ASP A 63 -9.98 6.54 -2.95
C ASP A 63 -10.71 5.46 -2.13
N PHE A 64 -10.07 4.30 -1.88
CA PHE A 64 -10.64 3.26 -1.04
C PHE A 64 -10.55 3.67 0.43
N ASN A 65 -11.63 4.29 0.93
CA ASN A 65 -11.68 4.87 2.27
C ASN A 65 -12.80 4.23 3.12
N LYS A 66 -12.97 4.75 4.34
CA LYS A 66 -14.00 4.28 5.28
C LYS A 66 -15.42 4.31 4.71
N ASN A 67 -15.74 5.28 3.86
CA ASN A 67 -17.07 5.37 3.23
C ASN A 67 -17.24 4.26 2.20
N THR A 68 -16.20 3.92 1.45
CA THR A 68 -16.18 2.77 0.52
C THR A 68 -16.36 1.46 1.28
N LEU A 69 -15.70 1.29 2.42
CA LEU A 69 -15.87 0.12 3.29
C LEU A 69 -17.29 0.03 3.90
N ALA A 70 -17.84 1.16 4.34
CA ALA A 70 -19.19 1.24 4.89
C ALA A 70 -20.26 0.90 3.84
N SER A 71 -20.07 1.35 2.59
CA SER A 71 -21.00 1.07 1.48
C SER A 71 -20.90 -0.37 0.97
N LEU A 72 -19.78 -1.06 1.19
CA LEU A 72 -19.65 -2.50 0.93
C LEU A 72 -20.30 -3.39 2.01
N GLY A 73 -20.80 -2.82 3.11
CA GLY A 73 -21.39 -3.57 4.22
C GLY A 73 -20.41 -4.53 4.93
N ALA A 74 -19.11 -4.43 4.63
CA ALA A 74 -18.09 -5.40 5.05
C ALA A 74 -17.55 -5.14 6.47
N CYS A 75 -17.83 -3.97 7.04
CA CYS A 75 -17.49 -3.64 8.42
C CYS A 75 -18.76 -3.60 9.27
N SER A 76 -19.23 -4.76 9.75
CA SER A 76 -20.12 -4.79 10.91
C SER A 76 -19.38 -4.10 12.06
N ASN A 77 -20.01 -3.12 12.71
CA ASN A 77 -19.45 -2.31 13.79
C ASN A 77 -18.59 -3.18 14.72
N ALA A 78 -17.26 -3.12 14.56
CA ALA A 78 -16.36 -3.85 15.44
C ALA A 78 -16.53 -3.23 16.83
N GLU A 79 -17.20 -3.95 17.74
CA GLU A 79 -17.33 -3.55 19.12
C GLU A 79 -15.93 -3.40 19.71
N VAL A 80 -15.49 -2.16 19.89
CA VAL A 80 -14.32 -1.85 20.69
C VAL A 80 -14.73 -2.09 22.14
N LYS A 81 -14.42 -3.27 22.68
CA LYS A 81 -14.49 -3.49 24.12
C LYS A 81 -13.47 -2.56 24.78
N SER A 82 -13.97 -1.61 25.57
CA SER A 82 -13.19 -0.81 26.52
C SER A 82 -12.76 -1.64 27.71
#